data_AF-A0A8S0Y9N3-F1
#
_entry.id   AF-A0A8S0Y9N3-F1
#
_cell.length_a   1.000
_cell.length_b   1.000
_cell.length_c   1.000
_cell.angle_alpha   90.00
_cell.angle_beta   90.00
_cell.angle_gamma   90.00
#
_symmetry.space_group_name_H-M   'P 1'
#
loop_
_entity.id
_entity.type
_entity.pdbx_description
1 polymer ?
#
loop_
_entity_poly.entity_id
_entity_poly.type
_entity_poly.pdbx_seq_one_letter_code
_entity_poly.pdbx_strand_id
1 'polypeptide(L)'
;MNKKIIDVILMCLVIVMLAGCDSSTNQYKPSTYKYDSNSKFKIVSVEEINDGSINGMTISTLVDKSTRVMYLQTEKYSDGYAIGLQVLVDKDGKPLIYDDNLK
;
A
#
# COMPACT_ATOMS: atom_id res chain seq x y z
N MET A 1 42.42 -31.80 -5.84
CA MET A 1 41.18 -31.51 -6.59
C MET A 1 41.58 -31.20 -8.03
N ASN A 2 41.05 -31.93 -9.02
CA ASN A 2 41.48 -31.77 -10.42
C ASN A 2 41.06 -30.40 -10.96
N LYS A 3 41.95 -29.70 -11.69
CA LYS A 3 41.64 -28.39 -12.33
C LYS A 3 40.32 -28.42 -13.11
N LYS A 4 40.07 -29.51 -13.84
CA LYS A 4 38.82 -29.72 -14.58
C LYS A 4 37.55 -29.67 -13.73
N ILE A 5 37.62 -30.09 -12.46
CA ILE A 5 36.49 -30.06 -11.53
C ILE A 5 36.26 -28.63 -11.03
N ILE A 6 37.34 -27.87 -10.80
CA ILE A 6 37.27 -26.46 -10.40
C ILE A 6 36.64 -25.63 -11.52
N ASP A 7 37.04 -25.87 -12.76
CA ASP A 7 36.53 -25.14 -13.93
C ASP A 7 35.02 -25.37 -14.14
N VAL A 8 34.54 -26.60 -13.93
CA VAL A 8 33.11 -26.93 -14.02
C VAL A 8 32.31 -26.26 -12.90
N ILE A 9 32.84 -26.24 -11.67
CA ILE A 9 32.18 -25.57 -10.54
C ILE A 9 32.09 -24.07 -10.79
N LEU A 10 33.18 -23.45 -11.28
CA LEU A 10 33.22 -22.02 -11.59
C LEU A 10 32.21 -21.65 -12.68
N MET A 11 32.11 -22.48 -13.72
CA MET A 11 31.15 -22.28 -14.82
C MET A 11 29.70 -22.38 -14.33
N CYS A 12 29.38 -23.34 -13.47
CA CYS A 12 28.04 -23.43 -12.87
C CYS A 12 27.73 -22.22 -11.96
N LEU A 13 28.70 -21.74 -11.19
CA LEU A 13 28.51 -20.59 -10.30
C LEU A 13 28.20 -19.31 -11.09
N VAL A 14 28.87 -19.12 -12.23
CA VAL A 14 28.62 -17.98 -13.14
C VAL A 14 27.22 -18.05 -13.75
N ILE A 15 26.73 -19.23 -14.12
CA ILE A 15 25.36 -19.41 -14.63
C ILE A 15 24.32 -19.07 -13.56
N VAL A 16 24.55 -19.44 -12.30
CA VAL A 16 23.64 -19.10 -11.18
C VAL A 16 23.65 -17.60 -10.88
N MET A 17 24.79 -16.91 -11.03
CA MET A 17 24.87 -15.46 -10.87
C MET A 17 24.24 -14.68 -12.03
N LEU A 18 24.30 -15.21 -13.26
CA LEU A 18 23.69 -14.61 -14.46
C LEU A 18 22.20 -14.92 -14.61
N ALA A 19 21.70 -15.98 -13.97
CA ALA A 19 20.27 -16.17 -13.69
C ALA A 19 19.80 -15.20 -12.59
N GLY A 20 20.34 -13.97 -12.62
CA GLY A 20 20.00 -12.88 -11.74
C GLY A 20 18.51 -12.84 -11.59
N CYS A 21 18.07 -12.94 -10.34
CA CYS A 21 16.70 -12.73 -9.95
C CYS A 21 16.22 -11.49 -10.70
N ASP A 22 15.32 -11.70 -11.66
CA ASP A 22 14.67 -10.63 -12.38
C ASP A 22 13.79 -9.94 -11.34
N SER A 23 14.39 -9.05 -10.55
CA SER A 23 13.70 -8.10 -9.71
C SER A 23 13.12 -7.03 -10.62
N SER A 24 12.35 -7.46 -11.62
CA SER A 24 11.13 -6.78 -12.00
C SER A 24 10.35 -6.64 -10.70
N THR A 25 10.56 -5.50 -10.04
CA THR A 25 9.63 -4.98 -9.05
C THR A 25 8.35 -4.75 -9.82
N ASN A 26 7.59 -5.82 -10.07
CA ASN A 26 6.18 -5.73 -10.29
C ASN A 26 5.70 -4.97 -9.07
N GLN A 27 5.46 -3.67 -9.25
CA GLN A 27 4.72 -2.86 -8.30
C GLN A 27 3.34 -3.48 -8.28
N TYR A 28 3.20 -4.54 -7.49
CA TYR A 28 1.95 -5.17 -7.21
C TYR A 28 1.19 -4.14 -6.41
N LYS A 29 0.44 -3.27 -7.10
CA LYS A 29 -0.51 -2.39 -6.43
C LYS A 29 -1.55 -3.33 -5.82
N PRO A 30 -1.57 -3.49 -4.49
CA PRO A 30 -2.56 -4.34 -3.86
C PRO A 30 -3.93 -3.80 -4.24
N SER A 31 -4.88 -4.70 -4.53
CA SER A 31 -6.23 -4.28 -4.86
C SER A 31 -6.85 -3.65 -3.62
N THR A 32 -6.81 -2.32 -3.52
CA THR A 32 -7.60 -1.57 -2.54
C THR A 32 -9.06 -1.98 -2.67
N TYR A 33 -9.78 -2.02 -1.54
CA TYR A 33 -11.23 -2.17 -1.60
C TYR A 33 -11.79 -1.06 -2.48
N LYS A 34 -12.43 -1.43 -3.60
CA LYS A 34 -12.93 -0.45 -4.57
C LYS A 34 -14.25 0.11 -4.06
N TYR A 35 -14.22 1.36 -3.60
CA TYR A 35 -15.43 2.13 -3.34
C TYR A 35 -16.09 2.47 -4.67
N ASP A 36 -17.20 1.81 -4.96
CA ASP A 36 -18.00 2.13 -6.14
C ASP A 36 -18.94 3.32 -5.88
N SER A 37 -19.68 3.72 -6.91
CA SER A 37 -20.66 4.81 -6.83
C SER A 37 -21.77 4.56 -5.80
N ASN A 38 -22.08 3.30 -5.50
CA ASN A 38 -23.13 2.87 -4.59
C ASN A 38 -22.64 2.73 -3.13
N SER A 39 -21.33 2.77 -2.90
CA SER A 39 -20.75 2.69 -1.56
C SER A 39 -21.26 3.81 -0.65
N LYS A 40 -21.42 3.52 0.65
CA LYS A 40 -21.77 4.51 1.67
C LYS A 40 -20.72 5.62 1.78
N PHE A 41 -19.46 5.27 1.52
CA PHE A 41 -18.33 6.18 1.67
C PHE A 41 -17.89 6.74 0.31
N LYS A 42 -17.44 7.99 0.33
CA LYS A 42 -16.74 8.67 -0.77
C LYS A 42 -15.30 8.88 -0.33
N ILE A 43 -14.34 8.44 -1.14
CA ILE A 43 -12.93 8.82 -0.95
C ILE A 43 -12.77 10.27 -1.41
N VAL A 44 -12.21 11.13 -0.56
CA VAL A 44 -11.93 12.55 -0.89
C VAL A 44 -10.43 12.86 -0.99
N SER A 45 -9.58 12.06 -0.36
CA SER A 45 -8.13 12.11 -0.54
C SER A 45 -7.52 10.72 -0.42
N VAL A 46 -6.41 10.50 -1.13
CA VAL A 46 -5.56 9.31 -1.02
C VAL A 46 -4.12 9.78 -1.02
N GLU A 47 -3.34 9.26 -0.07
CA GLU A 47 -1.91 9.46 0.04
C GLU A 47 -1.23 8.09 0.09
N GLU A 48 -0.32 7.86 -0.85
CA GLU A 48 0.54 6.67 -0.86
C GLU A 48 1.85 7.03 -0.13
N ILE A 49 2.12 6.36 0.99
CA ILE A 49 3.31 6.54 1.81
C ILE A 49 4.30 5.41 1.52
N ASN A 50 5.52 5.77 1.13
CA ASN A 50 6.63 4.83 1.11
C ASN A 50 7.25 4.74 2.51
N ASP A 51 6.92 3.68 3.25
CA ASP A 51 7.45 3.41 4.58
C ASP A 51 8.62 2.41 4.57
N GLY A 52 9.26 2.21 3.42
CA GLY A 52 10.40 1.30 3.25
C GLY A 52 10.02 -0.17 3.08
N SER A 53 8.72 -0.50 3.01
CA SER A 53 8.24 -1.86 2.70
C SER A 53 7.86 -2.02 1.23
N ILE A 54 7.78 -3.27 0.76
CA ILE A 54 7.56 -3.62 -0.66
C ILE A 54 6.31 -2.94 -1.27
N ASN A 55 5.25 -2.80 -0.47
CA ASN A 55 3.95 -2.30 -0.93
C ASN A 55 3.55 -0.96 -0.29
N GLY A 56 4.43 -0.34 0.52
CA GLY A 56 4.15 0.91 1.22
C GLY A 56 2.92 0.84 2.14
N MET A 57 2.30 2.00 2.37
CA MET A 57 1.08 2.20 3.13
C MET A 57 0.18 3.18 2.37
N THR A 58 -1.14 2.98 2.42
CA THR A 58 -2.10 3.95 1.89
C THR A 58 -2.85 4.62 3.05
N ILE A 59 -2.94 5.94 3.03
CA ILE A 59 -3.84 6.71 3.90
C ILE A 59 -4.92 7.34 3.02
N SER A 60 -6.19 7.10 3.35
CA SER A 60 -7.33 7.66 2.63
C SER A 60 -8.23 8.44 3.58
N THR A 61 -8.74 9.58 3.13
CA THR A 61 -9.85 10.27 3.81
C THR A 61 -11.15 9.82 3.19
N LEU A 62 -12.01 9.21 4.00
CA LEU A 62 -13.35 8.79 3.61
C LEU A 62 -14.39 9.74 4.20
N VAL A 63 -15.47 9.95 3.45
CA VAL A 63 -16.63 10.73 3.90
C VAL A 63 -17.85 9.84 3.81
N ASP A 64 -18.60 9.71 4.90
CA ASP A 64 -19.93 9.11 4.87
C ASP A 64 -20.86 10.02 4.08
N LYS A 65 -21.44 9.52 2.97
CA LYS A 65 -22.29 10.31 2.08
C LYS A 65 -23.55 10.84 2.76
N SER A 66 -24.06 10.19 3.81
CA SER A 66 -25.29 10.62 4.49
C SER A 66 -25.05 11.58 5.64
N THR A 67 -24.02 11.32 6.45
CA THR A 67 -23.73 12.13 7.65
C THR A 67 -22.66 13.19 7.42
N ARG A 68 -21.93 13.10 6.30
CA ARG A 68 -20.76 13.92 5.95
C ARG A 68 -19.60 13.79 6.95
N VAL A 69 -19.65 12.83 7.88
CA VAL A 69 -18.56 12.58 8.84
C VAL A 69 -17.33 12.08 8.10
N MET A 70 -16.17 12.62 8.48
CA MET A 70 -14.87 12.26 7.92
C MET A 70 -14.19 11.15 8.72
N TYR A 71 -13.53 10.25 8.01
CA TYR A 71 -12.76 9.15 8.56
C TYR A 71 -11.38 9.09 7.90
N LEU A 72 -10.38 8.68 8.68
CA LEU A 72 -9.07 8.30 8.19
C LEU A 72 -9.01 6.78 8.09
N GLN A 73 -8.71 6.27 6.90
CA GLN A 73 -8.43 4.86 6.67
C GLN A 73 -6.94 4.69 6.41
N THR A 74 -6.32 3.74 7.12
CA THR A 74 -4.92 3.35 6.91
C THR A 74 -4.90 1.89 6.46
N GLU A 75 -4.28 1.62 5.31
CA GLU A 75 -4.12 0.27 4.77
C GLU A 75 -2.63 -0.08 4.66
N LYS A 76 -2.25 -1.23 5.21
CA LYS A 76 -0.90 -1.80 5.13
C LYS A 76 -0.95 -3.17 4.45
N TYR A 77 -0.03 -3.41 3.52
CA TYR A 77 -0.10 -4.55 2.60
C TYR A 77 1.08 -5.55 2.67
N SER A 78 1.99 -5.44 3.65
CA SER A 78 3.08 -6.42 3.85
C SER A 78 3.03 -7.05 5.25
N ASP A 79 3.33 -8.35 5.32
CA ASP A 79 3.42 -9.20 6.54
C ASP A 79 2.16 -9.34 7.40
N GLY A 80 1.04 -8.82 6.92
CA GLY A 80 -0.28 -8.91 7.52
C GLY A 80 -1.17 -7.83 6.93
N TYR A 81 -2.29 -8.21 6.32
CA TYR A 81 -3.25 -7.23 5.82
C TYR A 81 -3.90 -6.54 7.02
N ALA A 82 -3.59 -5.26 7.20
CA ALA A 82 -4.16 -4.46 8.28
C ALA A 82 -4.90 -3.26 7.70
N ILE A 83 -6.13 -3.07 8.15
CA ILE A 83 -6.92 -1.87 7.90
C ILE A 83 -7.23 -1.24 9.25
N GLY A 84 -6.89 0.04 9.40
CA GLY A 84 -7.37 0.90 10.47
C GLY A 84 -8.41 1.87 9.93
N LEU A 85 -9.48 2.11 10.70
CA LEU A 85 -10.46 3.16 10.41
C LEU A 85 -10.67 3.99 11.68
N GLN A 86 -10.47 5.31 11.57
CA GLN A 86 -10.61 6.25 12.67
C GLN A 86 -11.54 7.40 12.26
N VAL A 87 -12.44 7.82 13.16
CA VAL A 87 -13.21 9.06 12.96
C VAL A 87 -12.29 10.26 13.17
N LEU A 88 -12.29 11.20 12.22
CA LEU A 88 -11.58 12.45 12.38
C LEU A 88 -12.42 13.39 13.25
N VAL A 89 -11.79 14.01 14.24
CA VAL A 89 -12.46 14.89 15.21
C VAL A 89 -11.76 16.24 15.30
N ASP A 90 -12.51 17.27 15.68
CA ASP A 90 -11.96 18.58 16.02
C ASP A 90 -11.27 18.57 17.39
N LYS A 91 -10.73 19.74 17.77
CA LYS A 91 -10.06 19.95 19.07
C LYS A 91 -10.96 19.70 20.29
N ASP A 92 -12.27 19.74 20.11
CA ASP A 92 -13.27 19.54 21.17
C ASP A 92 -13.82 18.09 21.15
N GLY A 93 -13.26 17.22 20.31
CA GLY A 93 -13.63 15.82 20.19
C GLY A 93 -14.91 15.56 19.37
N LYS A 94 -15.43 16.56 18.65
CA LYS A 94 -16.60 16.38 17.78
C LYS A 94 -16.18 15.88 16.41
N PRO A 95 -16.96 15.03 15.73
CA PRO A 95 -16.64 14.57 14.38
C PRO A 95 -16.45 15.74 13.40
N LEU A 96 -15.39 15.70 12.61
CA LEU A 96 -15.21 16.62 11.49
C LEU A 96 -16.23 16.31 10.41
N ILE A 97 -16.92 17.36 9.98
CA ILE A 97 -17.93 17.32 8.93
C ILE A 97 -17.31 17.86 7.66
N TYR A 98 -17.33 17.04 6.60
CA TYR A 98 -16.81 17.43 5.30
C TYR A 98 -17.67 18.52 4.67
N ASP A 99 -17.05 19.61 4.23
CA ASP A 99 -17.69 20.70 3.47
C ASP A 99 -17.14 20.71 2.04
N ASP A 100 -18.01 20.58 1.04
CA ASP A 100 -17.62 20.56 -0.38
C ASP A 100 -17.11 21.93 -0.86
N ASN A 101 -17.28 22.99 -0.07
CA ASN A 101 -16.95 24.38 -0.44
C ASN A 101 -15.54 24.81 -0.04
N LEU A 102 -14.80 24.00 0.74
CA LEU A 102 -13.40 24.23 1.05
C LEU A 102 -12.52 23.61 -0.04
N LYS A 103 -12.36 24.34 -1.16
CA LYS A 103 -11.35 24.06 -2.19
C LYS A 103 -10.15 24.98 -2.03
#